data_AF-A0AAN1LCE5-F1
#
_entry.id   AF-A0AAN1LCE5-F1
#
_cell.length_a   1.000
_cell.length_b   1.000
_cell.length_c   1.000
_cell.angle_alpha   90.00
_cell.angle_beta   90.00
_cell.angle_gamma   90.00
#
_symmetry.space_group_name_H-M   'P 1'
#
loop_
_entity.id
_entity.type
_entity.pdbx_description
1 polymer ?
#
loop_
_entity_poly.entity_id
_entity_poly.type
_entity_poly.pdbx_seq_one_letter_code
_entity_poly.pdbx_strand_id
1 'polypeptide(L)'
;MRSKLLCLLAFAPVVGHADCLPPETQALSCALPSGGRLELCWTPQDARLAFEKEPGLPAEVSVPLGDVTGLTARDWASSTLRGVGASYEVYVSGQIAGINLIRDGGGTSSYTCATGTVNGSLAALNDAALYVPASKEN
;
A
#
# COMPACT_ATOMS: atom_id res chain seq x y z
N MET A 1 42.17 -10.53 -35.43
CA MET A 1 41.71 -10.95 -34.09
C MET A 1 41.67 -9.73 -33.18
N ARG A 2 40.49 -9.16 -32.91
CA ARG A 2 40.30 -8.07 -31.94
C ARG A 2 39.11 -8.44 -31.06
N SER A 3 39.44 -9.06 -29.93
CA SER A 3 38.54 -9.24 -28.79
C SER A 3 38.51 -7.92 -28.02
N LYS A 4 37.33 -7.32 -27.80
CA LYS A 4 37.09 -6.40 -26.68
C LYS A 4 35.61 -6.40 -26.25
N LEU A 5 35.44 -6.90 -25.03
CA LEU A 5 34.52 -6.48 -23.96
C LEU A 5 33.01 -6.51 -24.26
N LEU A 6 32.38 -7.63 -23.87
CA LEU A 6 31.00 -7.61 -23.39
C LEU A 6 30.96 -6.81 -22.08
N CYS A 7 30.30 -5.66 -22.11
CA CYS A 7 29.81 -4.99 -20.90
C CYS A 7 28.62 -5.80 -20.37
N LEU A 8 28.87 -6.64 -19.36
CA LEU A 8 27.80 -7.23 -18.57
C LEU A 8 27.19 -6.10 -17.72
N LEU A 9 26.06 -5.55 -18.19
CA LEU A 9 25.17 -4.74 -17.37
C LEU A 9 24.63 -5.66 -16.25
N ALA A 10 25.27 -5.59 -15.09
CA ALA A 10 24.68 -6.09 -13.87
C ALA A 10 23.46 -5.22 -13.58
N PHE A 11 22.27 -5.75 -13.88
CA PHE A 11 21.03 -5.22 -13.35
C PHE A 11 21.13 -5.35 -11.82
N ALA A 12 21.45 -4.25 -11.15
CA ALA A 12 21.22 -4.15 -9.72
C ALA A 12 19.73 -4.44 -9.50
N PRO A 13 19.35 -5.31 -8.55
CA PRO A 13 17.95 -5.46 -8.21
C PRO A 13 17.46 -4.08 -7.81
N VAL A 14 16.51 -3.55 -8.57
CA VAL A 14 15.68 -2.44 -8.12
C VAL A 14 15.04 -2.98 -6.86
N VAL A 15 15.54 -2.57 -5.70
CA VAL A 15 14.87 -2.82 -4.43
C VAL A 15 13.54 -2.12 -4.59
N GLY A 16 12.49 -2.88 -4.95
CA GLY A 16 11.15 -2.36 -5.08
C GLY A 16 10.74 -1.87 -3.72
N HIS A 17 10.82 -0.55 -3.49
CA HIS A 17 10.47 0.09 -2.22
C HIS A 17 9.00 -0.11 -1.83
N ALA A 18 8.20 -0.71 -2.71
CA ALA A 18 6.79 -0.98 -2.50
C ALA A 18 6.47 -2.49 -2.51
N ASP A 19 7.40 -3.41 -2.25
CA ASP A 19 7.04 -4.83 -2.05
C ASP A 19 6.80 -5.09 -0.56
N CYS A 20 5.97 -6.07 -0.23
CA CYS A 20 5.87 -6.55 1.15
C CYS A 20 7.22 -7.11 1.62
N LEU A 21 7.64 -6.72 2.82
CA LEU A 21 8.85 -7.21 3.45
C LEU A 21 8.51 -8.51 4.19
N PRO A 22 9.36 -9.55 4.17
CA PRO A 22 9.17 -10.68 5.07
C PRO A 22 9.22 -10.20 6.53
N PRO A 23 8.26 -10.54 7.42
CA PRO A 23 7.23 -11.59 7.30
C PRO A 23 5.80 -11.11 6.95
N GLU A 24 5.64 -9.96 6.31
CA GLU A 24 4.34 -9.36 6.01
C GLU A 24 3.49 -10.19 5.05
N THR A 25 2.18 -10.06 5.22
CA THR A 25 1.16 -10.55 4.30
C THR A 25 0.70 -9.40 3.40
N GLN A 26 0.69 -9.62 2.08
CA GLN A 26 0.12 -8.68 1.12
C GLN A 26 -1.41 -8.65 1.27
N ALA A 27 -1.97 -7.47 1.51
CA ALA A 27 -3.42 -7.23 1.46
C ALA A 27 -3.83 -6.77 0.06
N LEU A 28 -3.18 -5.75 -0.48
CA LEU A 28 -3.53 -5.18 -1.79
C LEU A 28 -2.28 -4.66 -2.48
N SER A 29 -2.19 -4.86 -3.78
CA SER A 29 -1.20 -4.19 -4.62
C SER A 29 -1.79 -3.76 -5.96
N CYS A 30 -1.24 -2.69 -6.52
CA CYS A 30 -1.56 -2.26 -7.88
C CYS A 30 -0.50 -1.32 -8.45
N ALA A 31 -0.45 -1.20 -9.78
CA ALA A 31 0.34 -0.16 -10.43
C ALA A 31 -0.41 1.17 -10.40
N LEU A 32 0.32 2.27 -10.25
CA LEU A 32 -0.22 3.62 -10.39
C LEU A 32 0.05 4.12 -11.83
N PRO A 33 -0.88 4.88 -12.46
CA PRO A 33 -0.70 5.40 -13.81
C PRO A 33 0.54 6.28 -14.00
N SER A 34 1.07 6.86 -12.92
CA SER A 34 2.31 7.64 -12.91
C SER A 34 3.58 6.79 -13.09
N GLY A 35 3.47 5.46 -13.05
CA GLY A 35 4.60 4.53 -13.13
C GLY A 35 5.09 4.01 -11.77
N GLY A 36 4.49 4.46 -10.67
CA GLY A 36 4.72 3.93 -9.34
C GLY A 36 3.90 2.67 -9.02
N ARG A 37 4.06 2.17 -7.79
CA ARG A 37 3.24 1.06 -7.25
C ARG A 37 2.58 1.51 -5.94
N LEU A 38 1.45 0.93 -5.64
CA LEU A 38 0.78 0.99 -4.33
C LEU A 38 0.76 -0.42 -3.77
N GLU A 39 1.14 -0.52 -2.50
CA GLU A 39 1.25 -1.79 -1.78
C GLU A 39 0.77 -1.60 -0.35
N LEU A 40 -0.20 -2.41 0.06
CA LEU A 40 -0.66 -2.51 1.43
C LEU A 40 -0.30 -3.89 1.96
N CYS A 41 0.52 -3.92 2.99
CA CYS A 41 1.03 -5.10 3.65
C CYS A 41 0.71 -5.05 5.14
N TRP A 42 0.67 -6.19 5.81
CA TRP A 42 0.40 -6.23 7.24
C TRP A 42 1.06 -7.40 7.95
N THR A 43 1.28 -7.23 9.25
CA THR A 43 1.67 -8.25 10.22
C THR A 43 0.61 -8.29 11.32
N PRO A 44 0.65 -9.25 12.25
CA PRO A 44 -0.21 -9.22 13.44
C PRO A 44 -0.07 -7.96 14.31
N GLN A 45 0.98 -7.15 14.10
CA GLN A 45 1.27 -5.95 14.89
C GLN A 45 0.94 -4.66 14.15
N ASP A 46 1.22 -4.59 12.84
CA ASP A 46 1.23 -3.34 12.08
C ASP A 46 0.63 -3.52 10.67
N ALA A 47 0.09 -2.45 10.12
CA ALA A 47 -0.22 -2.32 8.70
C ALA A 47 0.68 -1.25 8.07
N ARG A 48 1.29 -1.58 6.94
CA ARG A 48 2.15 -0.68 6.16
C ARG A 48 1.57 -0.45 4.78
N LEU A 49 1.35 0.82 4.47
CA LEU A 49 1.03 1.29 3.12
C LEU A 49 2.26 1.98 2.53
N ALA A 50 2.78 1.41 1.45
CA ALA A 50 3.83 2.02 0.64
C ALA A 50 3.24 2.41 -0.72
N PHE A 51 3.49 3.63 -1.18
CA PHE A 51 3.04 4.06 -2.50
C PHE A 51 3.99 5.08 -3.13
N GLU A 52 4.19 4.99 -4.43
CA GLU A 52 4.99 5.94 -5.19
C GLU A 52 4.07 6.88 -5.97
N LYS A 53 3.92 8.12 -5.49
CA LYS A 53 3.08 9.13 -6.15
C LYS A 53 3.51 9.33 -7.61
N GLU A 54 4.81 9.47 -7.80
CA GLU A 54 5.51 9.66 -9.06
C GLU A 54 6.83 8.88 -8.99
N PRO A 55 7.43 8.51 -10.14
CA PRO A 55 8.68 7.76 -10.14
C PRO A 55 9.76 8.46 -9.31
N GLY A 56 10.25 7.77 -8.27
CA GLY A 56 11.29 8.30 -7.37
C GLY A 56 10.77 9.18 -6.22
N LEU A 57 9.46 9.30 -6.03
CA LEU A 57 8.84 9.95 -4.86
C LEU A 57 8.03 8.94 -4.03
N PRO A 58 8.70 8.03 -3.31
CA PRO A 58 8.04 7.07 -2.43
C PRO A 58 7.48 7.75 -1.18
N ALA A 59 6.31 7.28 -0.76
CA ALA A 59 5.72 7.55 0.53
C ALA A 59 5.42 6.22 1.22
N GLU A 60 5.64 6.19 2.52
CA GLU A 60 5.36 5.03 3.35
C GLU A 60 4.69 5.49 4.64
N VAL A 61 3.69 4.75 5.07
CA VAL A 61 3.04 4.92 6.36
C VAL A 61 2.88 3.55 7.00
N SER A 62 3.25 3.47 8.27
CA SER A 62 3.04 2.29 9.10
C SER A 62 2.21 2.70 10.31
N VAL A 63 1.16 1.94 10.60
CA VAL A 63 0.30 2.16 11.78
C VAL A 63 0.16 0.84 12.54
N PRO A 64 -0.04 0.87 13.86
CA PRO A 64 -0.47 -0.30 14.60
C PRO A 64 -1.71 -0.93 13.95
N LEU A 65 -1.79 -2.26 13.89
CA LEU A 65 -2.89 -2.95 13.24
C LEU A 65 -4.25 -2.60 13.85
N GLY A 66 -4.29 -2.34 15.17
CA GLY A 66 -5.50 -1.87 15.86
C GLY A 66 -5.98 -0.48 15.46
N ASP A 67 -5.15 0.31 14.77
CA ASP A 67 -5.51 1.64 14.26
C ASP A 67 -6.02 1.58 12.81
N VAL A 68 -6.16 0.37 12.27
CA VAL A 68 -6.80 0.11 11.00
C VAL A 68 -8.30 -0.09 11.21
N THR A 69 -9.11 0.72 10.54
CA THR A 69 -10.57 0.52 10.50
C THR A 69 -10.98 -0.06 9.15
N GLY A 70 -11.56 -1.25 9.17
CA GLY A 70 -11.99 -1.97 7.97
C GLY A 70 -13.49 -1.93 7.73
N LEU A 71 -13.89 -1.81 6.46
CA LEU A 71 -15.24 -2.09 5.98
C LEU A 71 -15.15 -3.15 4.88
N THR A 72 -15.87 -4.25 5.03
CA THR A 72 -15.87 -5.34 4.04
C THR A 72 -17.31 -5.68 3.66
N ALA A 73 -17.59 -5.59 2.36
CA ALA A 73 -18.84 -6.05 1.76
C ALA A 73 -18.55 -7.16 0.74
N ARG A 74 -19.59 -7.63 0.03
CA ARG A 74 -19.46 -8.76 -0.91
C ARG A 74 -18.60 -8.42 -2.13
N ASP A 75 -18.70 -7.19 -2.62
CA ASP A 75 -18.14 -6.73 -3.89
C ASP A 75 -17.14 -5.57 -3.74
N TRP A 76 -17.02 -5.02 -2.55
CA TRP A 76 -16.06 -3.97 -2.23
C TRP A 76 -15.53 -4.09 -0.80
N ALA A 77 -14.37 -3.50 -0.56
CA ALA A 77 -13.79 -3.33 0.76
C ALA A 77 -13.00 -2.03 0.84
N SER A 78 -12.86 -1.51 2.06
CA SER A 78 -12.03 -0.35 2.39
C SER A 78 -11.27 -0.61 3.69
N SER A 79 -10.04 -0.14 3.77
CA SER A 79 -9.18 -0.17 4.96
C SER A 79 -8.65 1.24 5.20
N THR A 80 -8.99 1.85 6.32
CA THR A 80 -8.49 3.17 6.72
C THR A 80 -7.38 3.01 7.74
N LEU A 81 -6.17 3.42 7.38
CA LEU A 81 -5.02 3.52 8.28
C LEU A 81 -5.02 4.93 8.89
N ARG A 82 -5.13 5.03 10.22
CA ARG A 82 -5.04 6.31 10.94
C ARG A 82 -3.59 6.58 11.35
N GLY A 83 -2.92 7.46 10.61
CA GLY A 83 -1.59 7.94 10.94
C GLY A 83 -1.62 9.25 11.71
N VAL A 84 -0.44 9.74 12.08
CA VAL A 84 -0.30 11.07 12.70
C VAL A 84 -0.47 12.15 11.64
N GLY A 85 -1.48 13.02 11.80
CA GLY A 85 -1.70 14.18 10.91
C GLY A 85 -2.43 13.86 9.60
N ALA A 86 -2.71 12.58 9.33
CA ALA A 86 -3.43 12.15 8.14
C ALA A 86 -4.04 10.75 8.29
N SER A 87 -5.12 10.50 7.58
CA SER A 87 -5.71 9.17 7.36
C SER A 87 -5.53 8.74 5.90
N TYR A 88 -5.34 7.45 5.71
CA TYR A 88 -5.13 6.82 4.40
C TYR A 88 -6.20 5.75 4.21
N GLU A 89 -7.17 6.01 3.36
CA GLU A 89 -8.19 5.04 2.99
C GLU A 89 -7.75 4.30 1.74
N VAL A 90 -7.49 3.00 1.85
CA VAL A 90 -7.26 2.09 0.73
C VAL A 90 -8.59 1.43 0.39
N TYR A 91 -9.01 1.46 -0.87
CA TYR A 91 -10.29 0.85 -1.30
C TYR A 91 -10.09 -0.10 -2.47
N VAL A 92 -10.97 -1.10 -2.57
CA VAL A 92 -11.08 -2.01 -3.71
C VAL A 92 -12.54 -2.36 -3.99
N SER A 93 -12.93 -2.34 -5.27
CA SER A 93 -14.25 -2.71 -5.77
C SER A 93 -14.09 -3.37 -7.14
N GLY A 94 -14.14 -4.70 -7.18
CA GLY A 94 -13.86 -5.48 -8.39
C GLY A 94 -12.41 -5.31 -8.89
N GLN A 95 -12.22 -4.54 -9.96
CA GLN A 95 -10.90 -4.24 -10.56
C GLN A 95 -10.51 -2.76 -10.42
N ILE A 96 -11.27 -2.01 -9.63
CA ILE A 96 -11.00 -0.61 -9.31
C ILE A 96 -10.48 -0.58 -7.89
N ALA A 97 -9.31 0.01 -7.69
CA ALA A 97 -8.75 0.24 -6.38
C ALA A 97 -7.98 1.55 -6.34
N GLY A 98 -7.60 1.98 -5.15
CA GLY A 98 -6.81 3.18 -4.97
C GLY A 98 -6.67 3.56 -3.51
N ILE A 99 -6.16 4.76 -3.30
CA ILE A 99 -6.05 5.39 -1.99
C ILE A 99 -6.60 6.80 -1.99
N ASN A 100 -7.23 7.17 -0.88
CA ASN A 100 -7.52 8.55 -0.52
C ASN A 100 -6.66 8.94 0.69
N LEU A 101 -5.82 9.97 0.51
CA LEU A 101 -5.10 10.64 1.57
C LEU A 101 -5.93 11.82 2.07
N ILE A 102 -6.22 11.85 3.36
CA ILE A 102 -7.00 12.91 4.03
C ILE A 102 -6.14 13.51 5.13
N ARG A 103 -5.81 14.80 5.04
CA ARG A 103 -4.97 15.49 6.04
C ARG A 103 -5.83 16.18 7.09
N ASP A 104 -5.40 16.16 8.35
CA ASP A 104 -6.15 16.74 9.47
C ASP A 104 -6.31 18.27 9.35
N GLY A 105 -5.33 18.93 8.71
CA GLY A 105 -5.37 20.37 8.41
C GLY A 105 -6.24 20.77 7.22
N GLY A 106 -6.99 19.82 6.65
CA GLY A 106 -7.74 19.99 5.41
C GLY A 106 -6.89 19.66 4.18
N GLY A 107 -7.57 19.14 3.16
CA GLY A 107 -6.95 18.72 1.90
C GLY A 107 -7.00 17.21 1.71
N THR A 108 -7.33 16.82 0.49
CA THR A 108 -7.45 15.42 0.06
C THR A 108 -6.64 15.19 -1.21
N SER A 109 -6.05 14.00 -1.34
CA SER A 109 -5.42 13.56 -2.58
C SER A 109 -5.84 12.12 -2.85
N SER A 110 -6.18 11.81 -4.09
CA SER A 110 -6.63 10.47 -4.48
C SER A 110 -5.70 9.91 -5.55
N TYR A 111 -5.35 8.64 -5.40
CA TYR A 111 -4.54 7.90 -6.36
C TYR A 111 -5.28 6.62 -6.74
N THR A 112 -5.64 6.51 -8.02
CA THR A 112 -6.36 5.36 -8.55
C THR A 112 -5.37 4.41 -9.21
N CYS A 113 -5.53 3.11 -8.96
CA CYS A 113 -4.78 2.07 -9.61
C CYS A 113 -5.02 2.04 -11.13
N ALA A 114 -4.02 1.63 -11.90
CA ALA A 114 -4.19 1.32 -13.30
C ALA A 114 -5.11 0.10 -13.46
N THR A 115 -6.01 0.16 -14.43
CA THR A 115 -7.00 -0.90 -14.70
C THR A 115 -6.33 -2.25 -14.91
N GLY A 116 -6.86 -3.29 -14.26
CA GLY A 116 -6.38 -4.67 -14.42
C GLY A 116 -5.05 -4.97 -13.72
N THR A 117 -4.54 -4.04 -12.90
CA THR A 117 -3.31 -4.25 -12.11
C THR A 117 -3.58 -4.56 -10.65
N VAL A 118 -4.84 -4.47 -10.22
CA VAL A 118 -5.26 -4.72 -8.84
C VAL A 118 -5.10 -6.19 -8.50
N ASN A 119 -4.36 -6.48 -7.46
CA ASN A 119 -4.16 -7.82 -6.92
C ASN A 119 -4.41 -7.83 -5.40
N GLY A 120 -5.00 -8.91 -4.91
CA GLY A 120 -5.33 -9.08 -3.50
C GLY A 120 -6.73 -8.61 -3.09
N SER A 121 -6.96 -8.55 -1.79
CA SER A 121 -8.22 -8.18 -1.14
C SER A 121 -7.94 -7.62 0.25
N LEU A 122 -8.75 -6.64 0.67
CA LEU A 122 -8.65 -6.03 1.99
C LEU A 122 -9.35 -6.85 3.09
N ALA A 123 -10.09 -7.90 2.74
CA ALA A 123 -10.94 -8.63 3.69
C ALA A 123 -10.15 -9.25 4.85
N ALA A 124 -9.01 -9.88 4.57
CA ALA A 124 -8.20 -10.54 5.61
C ALA A 124 -7.53 -9.53 6.56
N LEU A 125 -7.02 -8.43 6.03
CA LEU A 125 -6.51 -7.31 6.83
C LEU A 125 -7.61 -6.74 7.73
N ASN A 126 -8.77 -6.47 7.16
CA ASN A 126 -9.91 -5.91 7.88
C ASN A 126 -10.36 -6.85 9.00
N ASP A 127 -10.48 -8.15 8.74
CA ASP A 127 -10.84 -9.14 9.75
C ASP A 127 -9.79 -9.23 10.87
N ALA A 128 -8.50 -9.22 10.53
CA ALA A 128 -7.44 -9.23 11.52
C ALA A 128 -7.47 -7.98 12.42
N ALA A 129 -7.68 -6.80 11.83
CA ALA A 129 -7.74 -5.53 12.57
C ALA A 129 -8.89 -5.46 13.57
N LEU A 130 -10.04 -6.11 13.31
CA LEU A 130 -11.19 -6.11 14.23
C LEU A 130 -10.86 -6.64 15.63
N TYR A 131 -9.87 -7.54 15.74
CA TYR A 131 -9.53 -8.21 16.99
C TYR A 131 -8.30 -7.61 17.68
N VAL A 132 -7.68 -6.57 17.10
CA VAL A 132 -6.54 -5.88 17.69
C VAL A 132 -7.00 -4.59 18.36
N PRO A 133 -6.71 -4.37 19.66
CA PRO A 133 -7.02 -3.11 20.31
C PRO A 133 -6.32 -1.93 19.64
N ALA A 134 -7.07 -0.85 19.40
CA ALA A 134 -6.50 0.42 18.95
C ALA A 134 -5.41 0.91 19.91
N SER A 135 -4.38 1.54 19.35
CA SER A 135 -3.43 2.29 20.15
C SER A 135 -4.18 3.43 20.84
N LYS A 136 -3.83 3.71 22.10
CA LYS A 136 -4.46 4.84 22.81
C LYS A 136 -4.03 6.12 22.11
N GLU A 137 -4.98 6.98 21.75
CA GLU A 137 -4.70 8.40 21.52
C GLU A 137 -4.04 8.94 22.79
N ASN A 138 -2.75 9.31 22.69
CA ASN A 138 -2.05 10.06 23.73
C ASN A 138 -2.23 11.56 23.49
#